data_AF-A0A3N1K598-F1
#
_entry.id   AF-A0A3N1K598-F1
#
_cell.length_a   1.000
_cell.length_b   1.000
_cell.length_c   1.000
_cell.angle_alpha   90.00
_cell.angle_beta   90.00
_cell.angle_gamma   90.00
#
_symmetry.space_group_name_H-M   'P 1'
#
loop_
_entity.id
_entity.type
_entity.pdbx_description
1 polymer ?
#
loop_
_entity_poly.entity_id
_entity_poly.type
_entity_poly.pdbx_seq_one_letter_code
_entity_poly.pdbx_strand_id
1 'polypeptide(L)'
;MIWSDVLTVTLGAFLGAGAAFASNLLVRLLESRRAEASALNELVTEIHFRRVLRRISATRSPDAATRDPGWQHARRSIGALRGVIRAARRRTRPRSTALPVLNEMTLACNTFLDDSEDAPDLYRLHLMQLHARLNESVRRLRDPRRAIADLEPGEAHLAPTVAGLRAPTTLLADDGLRPGGAGTVARMTSDAHADQPAPADLPDPADLPDPAGVPDDDLDGLATLPGVRTAGGAEKAGTPEEAAEIRRQEAAPGPAESHVASDEYPDVPEQDGLTGSDRGV
;
A
#
# COMPACT_ATOMS: atom_id res chain seq x y z
N MET A 1 40.16 -24.48 -45.80
CA MET A 1 39.95 -23.06 -45.42
C MET A 1 38.50 -22.75 -45.09
N ILE A 2 37.50 -23.18 -45.86
CA ILE A 2 36.06 -22.90 -45.57
C ILE A 2 35.60 -23.36 -44.17
N TRP A 3 36.11 -24.50 -43.67
CA TRP A 3 35.67 -25.07 -42.39
C TRP A 3 36.11 -24.26 -41.14
N SER A 4 37.25 -23.57 -41.20
CA SER A 4 37.72 -22.73 -40.09
C SER A 4 36.88 -21.47 -39.93
N ASP A 5 36.40 -20.89 -41.04
CA ASP A 5 35.58 -19.67 -41.02
C ASP A 5 34.17 -19.97 -40.47
N VAL A 6 33.61 -21.12 -40.84
CA VAL A 6 32.31 -21.56 -40.28
C VAL A 6 32.43 -21.77 -38.78
N LEU A 7 33.53 -22.37 -38.30
CA LEU A 7 33.72 -22.63 -36.88
C LEU A 7 33.92 -21.34 -36.07
N THR A 8 34.70 -20.38 -36.57
CA THR A 8 34.92 -19.10 -35.89
C THR A 8 33.64 -18.24 -35.83
N VAL A 9 32.88 -18.18 -36.93
CA VAL A 9 31.59 -17.45 -36.96
C VAL A 9 30.59 -18.08 -35.99
N THR A 10 30.51 -19.41 -35.97
CA THR A 10 29.60 -20.14 -35.08
C THR A 10 29.99 -19.92 -33.62
N LEU A 11 31.28 -20.05 -33.28
CA LEU A 11 31.77 -19.81 -31.92
C LEU A 11 31.54 -18.36 -31.49
N GLY A 12 31.78 -17.39 -32.38
CA GLY A 12 31.50 -15.98 -32.14
C GLY A 12 30.02 -15.70 -31.87
N ALA A 13 29.13 -16.32 -32.65
CA ALA A 13 27.68 -16.20 -32.45
C ALA A 13 27.22 -16.78 -31.10
N PHE A 14 27.72 -17.95 -30.70
CA PHE A 14 27.42 -18.53 -29.39
C PHE A 14 27.97 -17.67 -28.24
N LEU A 15 29.20 -17.17 -28.35
CA LEU A 15 29.79 -16.29 -27.34
C LEU A 15 28.98 -14.99 -27.20
N GLY A 16 28.57 -14.40 -28.32
CA GLY A 16 27.73 -13.20 -28.35
C GLY A 16 26.35 -13.43 -27.73
N ALA A 17 25.66 -14.50 -28.11
CA ALA A 17 24.37 -14.87 -27.55
C ALA A 17 24.46 -15.18 -26.04
N GLY A 18 25.52 -15.88 -25.61
CA GLY A 18 25.80 -16.15 -24.21
C GLY A 18 26.02 -14.88 -23.40
N ALA A 19 26.81 -13.94 -23.92
CA ALA A 19 27.06 -12.65 -23.27
C ALA A 19 25.78 -11.80 -23.16
N ALA A 20 24.95 -11.76 -24.21
CA ALA A 20 23.67 -11.06 -24.21
C ALA A 20 22.66 -11.67 -23.22
N PHE A 21 22.60 -13.01 -23.14
CA PHE A 21 21.77 -13.69 -22.16
C PHE A 21 22.23 -13.40 -20.73
N ALA A 22 23.54 -13.48 -20.48
CA ALA A 22 24.13 -13.19 -19.18
C ALA A 22 23.89 -11.75 -18.73
N SER A 23 24.00 -10.77 -19.64
CA SER A 23 23.74 -9.36 -19.34
C SER A 23 22.26 -9.12 -19.00
N ASN A 24 21.33 -9.69 -19.77
CA ASN A 24 19.89 -9.60 -19.49
C ASN A 24 19.53 -10.23 -18.13
N LEU A 25 20.11 -11.39 -17.81
CA LEU A 25 19.90 -12.03 -16.51
C LEU A 25 20.45 -11.16 -15.36
N LEU A 26 21.64 -10.57 -15.54
CA LEU A 26 22.24 -9.67 -14.56
C LEU A 26 21.38 -8.43 -14.32
N VAL A 27 20.88 -7.79 -15.40
CA VAL A 27 19.98 -6.63 -15.31
C VAL A 27 18.73 -6.99 -14.52
N ARG A 28 18.05 -8.10 -14.85
CA ARG A 28 16.88 -8.60 -14.11
C ARG A 28 17.19 -8.84 -12.63
N LEU A 29 18.37 -9.40 -12.33
CA LEU A 29 18.84 -9.62 -10.97
C LEU A 29 19.24 -8.33 -10.23
N LEU A 30 19.55 -7.24 -10.92
CA LEU A 30 19.79 -5.94 -10.28
C LEU A 30 18.49 -5.17 -10.08
N GLU A 31 17.61 -5.17 -11.08
CA GLU A 31 16.29 -4.53 -11.04
C GLU A 31 15.44 -5.11 -9.92
N SER A 32 15.34 -6.44 -9.81
CA SER A 32 14.56 -7.03 -8.74
C SER A 32 15.20 -6.82 -7.36
N ARG A 33 16.50 -6.47 -7.25
CA ARG A 33 17.17 -6.17 -5.95
C ARG A 33 16.81 -4.75 -5.55
N ARG A 34 16.80 -3.84 -6.52
CA ARG A 34 16.36 -2.45 -6.34
C ARG A 34 14.88 -2.38 -6.00
N ALA A 35 14.03 -3.14 -6.68
CA ALA A 35 12.59 -3.21 -6.39
C ALA A 35 12.33 -3.71 -4.97
N GLU A 36 13.02 -4.78 -4.54
CA GLU A 36 12.94 -5.29 -3.17
C GLU A 36 13.40 -4.23 -2.16
N ALA A 37 14.57 -3.61 -2.37
CA ALA A 37 15.09 -2.58 -1.48
C ALA A 37 14.14 -1.37 -1.37
N SER A 38 13.55 -0.95 -2.50
CA SER A 38 12.55 0.13 -2.54
C SER A 38 11.31 -0.24 -1.74
N ALA A 39 10.76 -1.44 -1.91
CA ALA A 39 9.58 -1.90 -1.18
C ALA A 39 9.85 -2.01 0.33
N LEU A 40 11.03 -2.48 0.74
CA LEU A 40 11.41 -2.56 2.14
C LEU A 40 11.64 -1.16 2.74
N ASN A 41 12.22 -0.23 1.99
CA ASN A 41 12.41 1.14 2.45
C ASN A 41 11.07 1.87 2.59
N GLU A 42 10.14 1.67 1.67
CA GLU A 42 8.76 2.17 1.76
C GLU A 42 8.06 1.64 3.02
N LEU A 43 8.19 0.34 3.31
CA LEU A 43 7.64 -0.27 4.53
C LEU A 43 8.23 0.34 5.81
N VAL A 44 9.56 0.46 5.90
CA VAL A 44 10.24 1.05 7.07
C VAL A 44 9.82 2.51 7.25
N THR A 45 9.70 3.25 6.16
CA THR A 45 9.24 4.65 6.15
C THR A 45 7.80 4.77 6.66
N GLU A 46 6.89 3.92 6.18
CA GLU A 46 5.50 3.90 6.64
C GLU A 46 5.38 3.55 8.14
N ILE A 47 6.16 2.57 8.60
CA ILE A 47 6.25 2.22 10.03
C ILE A 47 6.76 3.42 10.86
N HIS A 48 7.79 4.11 10.37
CA HIS A 48 8.37 5.27 11.03
C HIS A 48 7.37 6.42 11.18
N PHE A 49 6.58 6.70 10.14
CA PHE A 49 5.59 7.79 10.15
C PHE A 49 4.28 7.47 10.89
N ARG A 50 4.06 6.22 11.29
CA ARG A 50 2.80 5.84 11.93
C ARG A 50 2.70 6.40 13.35
N ARG A 51 1.86 7.43 13.50
CA ARG A 51 1.61 8.11 14.79
C ARG A 51 1.09 7.19 15.89
N VAL A 52 0.34 6.14 15.55
CA VAL A 52 -0.19 5.16 16.51
C VAL A 52 0.91 4.46 17.31
N LEU A 53 2.11 4.34 16.72
CA LEU A 53 3.27 3.68 17.31
C LEU A 53 4.13 4.63 18.14
N ARG A 54 3.75 5.91 18.27
CA ARG A 54 4.51 6.89 19.05
C ARG A 54 4.42 6.56 20.53
N ARG A 55 5.59 6.51 21.23
CA ARG A 55 5.78 6.18 22.66
C ARG A 55 4.49 6.18 23.48
N ILE A 56 4.02 4.98 23.81
CA ILE A 56 2.76 4.75 24.51
C ILE A 56 3.09 4.45 25.97
N SER A 57 2.44 5.16 26.88
CA SER A 57 2.44 4.79 28.29
C SER A 57 1.56 3.55 28.48
N ALA A 58 2.11 2.50 29.10
CA ALA A 58 1.36 1.30 29.48
C ALA A 58 0.36 1.63 30.59
N THR A 59 -0.76 2.22 30.19
CA THR A 59 -1.86 2.58 31.09
C THR A 59 -3.10 1.81 30.66
N ARG A 60 -3.76 1.18 31.62
CA ARG A 60 -5.06 0.55 31.40
C ARG A 60 -6.08 1.62 31.02
N SER A 61 -6.89 1.37 30.00
CA SER A 61 -7.99 2.25 29.59
C SER A 61 -9.30 1.52 29.86
N PRO A 62 -9.97 1.76 31.01
CA PRO A 62 -11.19 1.05 31.34
C PRO A 62 -12.31 1.38 30.34
N ASP A 63 -13.09 0.36 29.96
CA ASP A 63 -14.15 0.45 28.96
C ASP A 63 -13.66 0.91 27.58
N ALA A 64 -12.43 0.53 27.20
CA ALA A 64 -11.80 1.03 25.97
C ALA A 64 -12.66 0.80 24.72
N ALA A 65 -13.36 -0.33 24.64
CA ALA A 65 -14.20 -0.67 23.50
C ALA A 65 -15.34 0.34 23.26
N THR A 66 -15.89 0.90 24.33
CA THR A 66 -17.06 1.77 24.29
C THR A 66 -16.70 3.25 24.41
N ARG A 67 -15.68 3.58 25.21
CA ARG A 67 -15.37 4.95 25.63
C ARG A 67 -14.09 5.52 25.04
N ASP A 68 -13.14 4.67 24.61
CA ASP A 68 -11.84 5.13 24.12
C ASP A 68 -11.79 5.11 22.57
N PRO A 69 -11.99 6.25 21.87
CA PRO A 69 -11.86 6.30 20.41
C PRO A 69 -10.45 5.91 19.93
N GLY A 70 -9.45 5.98 20.83
CA GLY A 70 -8.09 5.55 20.57
C GLY A 70 -7.96 4.06 20.30
N TRP A 71 -8.81 3.21 20.89
CA TRP A 71 -8.80 1.76 20.63
C TRP A 71 -9.19 1.44 19.19
N GLN A 72 -10.34 1.95 18.73
CA GLN A 72 -10.79 1.78 17.33
C GLN A 72 -9.82 2.39 16.33
N HIS A 73 -9.25 3.55 16.65
CA HIS A 73 -8.22 4.16 15.81
C HIS A 73 -6.97 3.28 15.73
N ALA A 74 -6.52 2.73 16.86
CA ALA A 74 -5.34 1.86 16.89
C ALA A 74 -5.55 0.58 16.08
N ARG A 75 -6.69 -0.11 16.27
CA ARG A 75 -7.02 -1.33 15.50
C ARG A 75 -7.05 -1.07 14.00
N ARG A 76 -7.78 -0.04 13.55
CA ARG A 76 -7.82 0.34 12.12
C ARG A 76 -6.44 0.66 11.57
N SER A 77 -5.64 1.43 12.33
CA SER A 77 -4.28 1.74 11.93
C SER A 77 -3.45 0.45 11.80
N ILE A 78 -3.41 -0.42 12.81
CA ILE A 78 -2.63 -1.66 12.74
C ILE A 78 -3.13 -2.62 11.65
N GLY A 79 -4.44 -2.69 11.41
CA GLY A 79 -5.02 -3.41 10.28
C GLY A 79 -4.46 -2.93 8.93
N ALA A 80 -4.39 -1.61 8.73
CA ALA A 80 -3.74 -1.03 7.56
C ALA A 80 -2.23 -1.30 7.51
N LEU A 81 -1.54 -1.37 8.67
CA LEU A 81 -0.10 -1.72 8.70
C LEU A 81 0.13 -3.12 8.14
N ARG A 82 -0.71 -4.06 8.55
CA ARG A 82 -0.68 -5.45 8.09
C ARG A 82 -0.84 -5.51 6.57
N GLY A 83 -1.71 -4.68 5.98
CA GLY A 83 -1.85 -4.53 4.53
C GLY A 83 -0.54 -4.11 3.86
N VAL A 84 0.13 -3.08 4.39
CA VAL A 84 1.43 -2.61 3.88
C VAL A 84 2.52 -3.68 3.98
N ILE A 85 2.59 -4.40 5.11
CA ILE A 85 3.53 -5.52 5.30
C ILE A 85 3.27 -6.63 4.26
N ARG A 86 2.01 -7.00 4.02
CA ARG A 86 1.64 -8.01 3.00
C ARG A 86 2.01 -7.54 1.59
N ALA A 87 1.80 -6.28 1.27
CA ALA A 87 2.20 -5.69 -0.01
C ALA A 87 3.73 -5.73 -0.20
N ALA A 88 4.49 -5.34 0.82
CA ALA A 88 5.95 -5.43 0.82
C ALA A 88 6.42 -6.89 0.63
N ARG A 89 5.76 -7.85 1.31
CA ARG A 89 6.04 -9.28 1.14
C ARG A 89 5.80 -9.77 -0.28
N ARG A 90 4.70 -9.36 -0.94
CA ARG A 90 4.41 -9.71 -2.34
C ARG A 90 5.45 -9.16 -3.32
N ARG A 91 6.03 -7.99 -3.02
CA ARG A 91 7.10 -7.37 -3.82
C ARG A 91 8.50 -7.92 -3.48
N THR A 92 8.62 -8.68 -2.40
CA THR A 92 9.89 -9.29 -1.98
C THR A 92 10.14 -10.57 -2.79
N ARG A 93 11.40 -10.81 -3.15
CA ARG A 93 11.77 -11.99 -3.93
C ARG A 93 11.53 -13.30 -3.15
N PRO A 94 11.18 -14.42 -3.81
CA PRO A 94 10.89 -15.69 -3.16
C PRO A 94 12.01 -16.28 -2.27
N ARG A 95 13.27 -15.91 -2.51
CA ARG A 95 14.43 -16.38 -1.73
C ARG A 95 15.08 -15.28 -0.90
N SER A 96 14.36 -14.18 -0.66
CA SER A 96 14.89 -13.11 0.17
C SER A 96 14.95 -13.52 1.63
N THR A 97 16.04 -13.17 2.31
CA THR A 97 16.20 -13.28 3.76
C THR A 97 15.24 -12.37 4.54
N ALA A 98 14.54 -11.44 3.89
CA ALA A 98 13.55 -10.58 4.52
C ALA A 98 12.20 -11.29 4.76
N LEU A 99 11.89 -12.36 4.00
CA LEU A 99 10.58 -13.02 4.08
C LEU A 99 10.24 -13.56 5.48
N PRO A 100 11.13 -14.24 6.22
CA PRO A 100 10.85 -14.66 7.59
C PRO A 100 10.51 -13.48 8.50
N VAL A 101 11.27 -12.39 8.41
CA VAL A 101 11.04 -11.19 9.23
C VAL A 101 9.69 -10.52 8.90
N LEU A 102 9.32 -10.43 7.63
CA LEU A 102 8.01 -9.91 7.21
C LEU A 102 6.83 -10.78 7.69
N ASN A 103 7.03 -12.11 7.73
CA ASN A 103 6.04 -13.03 8.28
C ASN A 103 5.87 -12.83 9.79
N GLU A 104 6.97 -12.65 10.53
CA GLU A 104 6.93 -12.34 11.96
C GLU A 104 6.25 -11.00 12.26
N MET A 105 6.48 -9.98 11.44
CA MET A 105 5.78 -8.69 11.56
C MET A 105 4.28 -8.85 11.32
N THR A 106 3.89 -9.65 10.30
CA THR A 106 2.48 -9.95 10.03
C THR A 106 1.84 -10.69 11.22
N LEU A 107 2.55 -11.66 11.79
CA LEU A 107 2.10 -12.40 12.96
C LEU A 107 1.93 -11.47 14.17
N ALA A 108 2.89 -10.60 14.43
CA ALA A 108 2.80 -9.63 15.53
C ALA A 108 1.59 -8.69 15.38
N CYS A 109 1.29 -8.24 14.16
CA CYS A 109 0.07 -7.46 13.90
C CYS A 109 -1.20 -8.27 14.14
N ASN A 110 -1.27 -9.53 13.72
CA ASN A 110 -2.43 -10.38 13.99
C ASN A 110 -2.61 -10.59 15.50
N THR A 111 -1.55 -10.98 16.22
CA THR A 111 -1.60 -11.14 17.68
C THR A 111 -2.10 -9.89 18.39
N PHE A 112 -1.67 -8.69 17.97
CA PHE A 112 -2.22 -7.45 18.53
C PHE A 112 -3.72 -7.28 18.25
N LEU A 113 -4.16 -7.57 17.02
CA LEU A 113 -5.57 -7.45 16.66
C LEU A 113 -6.42 -8.44 17.47
N ASP A 114 -5.97 -9.68 17.61
CA ASP A 114 -6.68 -10.70 18.39
C ASP A 114 -6.69 -10.33 19.89
N ASP A 115 -5.51 -10.08 20.48
CA ASP A 115 -5.37 -9.72 21.91
C ASP A 115 -6.17 -8.45 22.28
N SER A 116 -6.19 -7.44 21.39
CA SER A 116 -6.92 -6.18 21.65
C SER A 116 -8.43 -6.29 21.45
N GLU A 117 -8.90 -7.36 20.81
CA GLU A 117 -10.31 -7.71 20.73
C GLU A 117 -10.76 -8.43 21.99
N ASP A 118 -9.97 -9.41 22.43
CA ASP A 118 -10.22 -10.19 23.63
C ASP A 118 -10.13 -9.35 24.92
N ALA A 119 -9.17 -8.42 24.98
CA ALA A 119 -8.91 -7.58 26.14
C ALA A 119 -8.76 -6.09 25.75
N PRO A 120 -9.86 -5.40 25.38
CA PRO A 120 -9.80 -4.03 24.90
C PRO A 120 -9.21 -3.07 25.94
N ASP A 121 -9.46 -3.30 27.23
CA ASP A 121 -8.89 -2.49 28.33
C ASP A 121 -7.35 -2.45 28.36
N LEU A 122 -6.71 -3.49 27.82
CA LEU A 122 -5.26 -3.68 27.80
C LEU A 122 -4.62 -3.31 26.46
N TYR A 123 -5.39 -2.75 25.51
CA TYR A 123 -4.89 -2.51 24.16
C TYR A 123 -3.60 -1.66 24.11
N ARG A 124 -3.41 -0.70 25.04
CA ARG A 124 -2.19 0.12 25.12
C ARG A 124 -0.96 -0.70 25.50
N LEU A 125 -1.12 -1.72 26.35
CA LEU A 125 -0.06 -2.67 26.70
C LEU A 125 0.30 -3.53 25.48
N HIS A 126 -0.71 -4.10 24.81
CA HIS A 126 -0.49 -4.89 23.58
C HIS A 126 0.15 -4.05 22.47
N LEU A 127 -0.22 -2.77 22.36
CA LEU A 127 0.35 -1.84 21.38
C LEU A 127 1.82 -1.52 21.67
N MET A 128 2.20 -1.39 22.95
CA MET A 128 3.60 -1.26 23.37
C MET A 128 4.42 -2.52 23.02
N GLN A 129 3.86 -3.72 23.25
CA GLN A 129 4.50 -4.98 22.87
C GLN A 129 4.66 -5.10 21.35
N LEU A 130 3.64 -4.72 20.58
CA LEU A 130 3.70 -4.65 19.13
C LEU A 130 4.81 -3.71 18.67
N HIS A 131 4.90 -2.51 19.25
CA HIS A 131 5.95 -1.54 18.94
C HIS A 131 7.35 -2.13 19.15
N ALA A 132 7.60 -2.77 20.30
CA ALA A 132 8.89 -3.42 20.58
C ALA A 132 9.22 -4.52 19.56
N ARG A 133 8.26 -5.38 19.22
CA ARG A 133 8.43 -6.46 18.23
C ARG A 133 8.68 -5.94 16.81
N LEU A 134 7.97 -4.88 16.40
CA LEU A 134 8.17 -4.24 15.11
C LEU A 134 9.54 -3.56 15.04
N ASN A 135 9.98 -2.88 16.10
CA ASN A 135 11.31 -2.26 16.15
C ASN A 135 12.43 -3.30 16.01
N GLU A 136 12.34 -4.40 16.73
CA GLU A 136 13.30 -5.50 16.59
C GLU A 136 13.31 -6.10 15.18
N SER A 137 12.13 -6.22 14.56
CA SER A 137 12.02 -6.72 13.18
C SER A 137 12.62 -5.74 12.16
N VAL A 138 12.42 -4.43 12.35
CA VAL A 138 13.04 -3.38 11.50
C VAL A 138 14.57 -3.43 11.64
N ARG A 139 15.10 -3.59 12.85
CA ARG A 139 16.54 -3.76 13.10
C ARG A 139 17.10 -4.98 12.36
N ARG A 140 16.41 -6.12 12.42
CA ARG A 140 16.78 -7.35 11.69
C ARG A 140 16.70 -7.20 10.17
N LEU A 141 15.75 -6.42 9.63
CA LEU A 141 15.69 -6.12 8.20
C LEU A 141 16.89 -5.28 7.72
N ARG A 142 17.34 -4.35 8.57
CA ARG A 142 18.44 -3.41 8.29
C ARG A 142 19.83 -4.04 8.41
N ASP A 143 20.06 -4.92 9.38
CA ASP A 143 21.39 -5.49 9.66
C ASP A 143 22.14 -6.00 8.39
N PRO A 144 21.51 -6.80 7.49
CA PRO A 144 22.17 -7.23 6.26
C PRO A 144 22.18 -6.19 5.12
N ARG A 145 21.51 -5.04 5.28
CA ARG A 145 21.19 -4.09 4.19
C ARG A 145 21.55 -2.65 4.57
N ARG A 146 22.80 -2.25 4.28
CA ARG A 146 23.29 -0.86 4.48
C ARG A 146 22.49 0.23 3.75
N ALA A 147 21.68 -0.14 2.75
CA ALA A 147 20.89 0.80 1.97
C ALA A 147 19.56 1.21 2.64
N ILE A 148 19.16 0.56 3.74
CA ILE A 148 17.92 0.87 4.45
C ILE A 148 18.22 1.97 5.49
N ALA A 149 17.43 3.03 5.46
CA ALA A 149 17.57 4.15 6.40
C ALA A 149 17.39 3.68 7.86
N ASP A 150 18.18 4.27 8.75
CA ASP A 150 18.06 4.05 10.20
C ASP A 150 16.99 4.97 10.77
N LEU A 151 15.75 4.49 10.76
CA LEU A 151 14.61 5.25 11.25
C LEU A 151 13.92 4.45 12.37
N GLU A 152 13.92 4.99 13.59
CA GLU A 152 13.23 4.34 14.71
C GLU A 152 11.70 4.46 14.54
N PRO A 153 10.92 3.38 14.68
CA PRO A 153 9.47 3.42 14.53
C PRO A 153 8.79 4.46 15.44
N GLY A 154 8.02 5.38 14.86
CA GLY A 154 7.28 6.41 15.60
C GLY A 154 8.12 7.62 16.04
N GLU A 155 9.41 7.67 15.70
CA GLU A 155 10.29 8.82 15.94
C GLU A 155 10.25 9.87 14.83
N ALA A 156 9.29 9.77 13.90
CA ALA A 156 9.00 10.86 12.98
C ALA A 156 8.48 12.06 13.78
N HIS A 157 9.42 12.80 14.37
CA HIS A 157 9.24 14.18 14.72
C HIS A 157 9.00 14.88 13.39
N LEU A 158 7.74 14.90 12.97
CA LEU A 158 7.18 16.09 12.37
C LEU A 158 7.34 17.17 13.45
N ALA A 159 8.59 17.65 13.62
CA ALA A 159 8.84 18.92 14.26
C ALA A 159 7.85 19.88 13.62
N PRO A 160 7.30 20.82 14.38
CA PRO A 160 6.29 21.72 13.86
C PRO A 160 6.94 22.70 12.88
N THR A 161 7.37 22.21 11.72
CA THR A 161 7.76 22.99 10.55
C THR A 161 6.54 23.78 10.05
N VAL A 162 5.33 23.43 10.50
CA VAL A 162 4.10 24.23 10.32
C VAL A 162 3.95 25.36 11.34
N ALA A 163 4.61 25.32 12.51
CA ALA A 163 4.52 26.42 13.50
C ALA A 163 5.28 27.70 13.09
N GLY A 164 6.06 27.64 12.01
CA GLY A 164 6.68 28.81 11.37
C GLY A 164 6.16 29.11 9.96
N LEU A 165 5.37 28.19 9.37
CA LEU A 165 4.72 28.43 8.07
C LEU A 165 3.47 29.27 8.31
N ARG A 166 3.66 30.60 8.33
CA ARG A 166 2.56 31.55 8.20
C ARG A 166 1.84 31.23 6.88
N ALA A 167 0.58 30.83 6.96
CA ALA A 167 -0.24 30.64 5.77
C ALA A 167 -0.08 31.89 4.88
N PRO A 168 0.21 31.75 3.58
CA PRO A 168 0.38 32.91 2.71
C PRO A 168 -0.91 33.72 2.74
N THR A 169 -0.89 34.86 3.42
CA THR A 169 -2.02 35.80 3.53
C THR A 169 -2.32 36.47 2.18
N THR A 170 -1.66 36.07 1.10
CA THR A 170 -1.66 36.75 -0.21
C THR A 170 -2.76 36.28 -1.16
N LEU A 171 -3.81 35.59 -0.70
CA LEU A 171 -4.92 35.14 -1.56
C LEU A 171 -6.31 35.62 -1.12
N LEU A 172 -6.39 36.65 -0.27
CA LEU A 172 -7.65 37.31 0.12
C LEU A 172 -7.61 38.84 0.00
N ALA A 173 -6.59 39.40 -0.65
CA ALA A 173 -6.45 40.84 -0.86
C ALA A 173 -6.21 41.17 -2.33
N ASP A 174 -7.13 40.73 -3.20
CA ASP A 174 -7.31 41.34 -4.52
C ASP A 174 -8.80 41.44 -4.89
N ASP A 175 -9.58 42.00 -3.97
CA ASP A 175 -10.94 42.52 -4.23
C ASP A 175 -10.90 44.06 -4.27
N GLY A 176 -9.85 44.58 -4.93
CA GLY A 176 -9.42 45.97 -4.85
C GLY A 176 -9.41 46.69 -6.19
N LEU A 177 -10.36 46.42 -7.09
CA LEU A 177 -10.54 47.23 -8.31
C LEU A 177 -12.01 47.26 -8.75
N ARG A 178 -12.84 48.03 -8.01
CA ARG A 178 -14.00 48.68 -8.62
C ARG A 178 -14.24 50.07 -8.02
N PRO A 179 -13.94 51.16 -8.75
CA PRO A 179 -14.26 52.50 -8.34
C PRO A 179 -15.69 52.86 -8.79
N GLY A 180 -16.46 53.50 -7.90
CA GLY A 180 -17.60 54.35 -8.26
C GLY A 180 -18.97 53.71 -8.10
N GLY A 181 -19.73 54.19 -7.10
CA GLY A 181 -21.15 53.92 -6.99
C GLY A 181 -21.71 54.25 -5.61
N ALA A 182 -21.96 55.53 -5.36
CA ALA A 182 -22.70 55.99 -4.20
C ALA A 182 -24.09 55.33 -4.14
N GLY A 183 -24.38 54.65 -3.03
CA GLY A 183 -25.65 53.99 -2.80
C GLY A 183 -25.87 53.79 -1.31
N THR A 184 -26.33 54.85 -0.66
CA THR A 184 -26.87 54.85 0.71
C THR A 184 -27.97 53.80 0.81
N VAL A 185 -27.80 52.76 1.64
CA VAL A 185 -28.95 51.94 2.04
C VAL A 185 -28.97 51.75 3.55
N ALA A 186 -30.11 52.14 4.07
CA ALA A 186 -30.47 52.27 5.45
C ALA A 186 -30.31 50.96 6.24
N ARG A 187 -29.74 51.13 7.42
CA ARG A 187 -29.92 50.30 8.61
C ARG A 187 -31.42 50.13 8.86
N MET A 188 -31.96 48.94 8.57
CA MET A 188 -33.31 48.54 8.98
C MET A 188 -33.17 47.35 9.92
N THR A 189 -33.24 47.68 11.22
CA THR A 189 -33.49 46.75 12.31
C THR A 189 -34.88 46.16 12.13
N SER A 190 -34.97 44.84 11.97
CA SER A 190 -36.24 44.11 12.10
C SER A 190 -36.02 42.99 13.11
N ASP A 191 -36.59 43.20 14.29
CA ASP A 191 -37.10 42.10 15.10
C ASP A 191 -38.00 41.23 14.23
N ALA A 192 -37.74 39.92 14.21
CA ALA A 192 -38.64 38.92 13.65
C ALA A 192 -38.65 37.72 14.60
N HIS A 193 -39.71 37.72 15.39
CA HIS A 193 -40.19 36.69 16.30
C HIS A 193 -40.77 35.52 15.50
N ALA A 194 -40.58 34.30 16.03
CA ALA A 194 -41.36 33.08 15.80
C ALA A 194 -41.52 32.55 14.36
N ASP A 195 -40.83 31.44 14.04
CA ASP A 195 -41.50 30.17 13.71
C ASP A 195 -40.47 29.04 13.63
N GLN A 196 -40.48 28.13 14.60
CA GLN A 196 -39.63 26.95 14.61
C GLN A 196 -40.51 25.77 14.16
N PRO A 197 -40.35 25.25 12.94
CA PRO A 197 -41.16 24.13 12.47
C PRO A 197 -40.83 22.89 13.31
N ALA A 198 -41.88 22.16 13.67
CA ALA A 198 -41.82 20.91 14.44
C ALA A 198 -40.83 19.91 13.80
N PRO A 199 -40.11 19.12 14.62
CA PRO A 199 -39.20 18.10 14.11
C PRO A 199 -39.99 17.06 13.31
N ALA A 200 -39.66 16.93 12.03
CA ALA A 200 -40.12 15.83 11.20
C ALA A 200 -39.66 14.50 11.82
N ASP A 201 -40.57 13.53 11.80
CA ASP A 201 -40.38 12.15 12.25
C ASP A 201 -39.03 11.60 11.80
N LEU A 202 -38.12 11.43 12.78
CA LEU A 202 -36.91 10.65 12.59
C LEU A 202 -37.36 9.18 12.42
N PRO A 203 -36.86 8.46 11.40
CA PRO A 203 -37.19 7.06 11.21
C PRO A 203 -36.76 6.24 12.43
N ASP A 204 -37.63 5.30 12.82
CA ASP A 204 -37.43 4.39 13.94
C ASP A 204 -36.11 3.61 13.72
N PRO A 205 -35.16 3.60 14.68
CA PRO A 205 -33.90 2.88 14.55
C PRO A 205 -34.03 1.37 14.29
N ALA A 206 -35.24 0.81 14.41
CA ALA A 206 -35.56 -0.56 14.03
C ALA A 206 -35.65 -0.81 12.51
N ASP A 207 -35.80 0.23 11.68
CA ASP A 207 -35.90 0.12 10.22
C ASP A 207 -34.55 0.32 9.49
N LEU A 208 -33.44 0.42 10.22
CA LEU A 208 -32.11 0.45 9.62
C LEU A 208 -31.70 -0.98 9.22
N PRO A 209 -31.34 -1.20 7.94
CA PRO A 209 -30.91 -2.52 7.48
C PRO A 209 -29.66 -2.96 8.25
N ASP A 210 -29.71 -4.22 8.71
CA ASP A 210 -28.66 -4.88 9.48
C ASP A 210 -27.29 -4.77 8.76
N PRO A 211 -26.28 -4.09 9.33
CA PRO A 211 -24.97 -3.94 8.69
C PRO A 211 -24.15 -5.23 8.66
N ALA A 212 -24.68 -6.35 9.16
CA ALA A 212 -23.99 -7.64 9.25
C ALA A 212 -23.86 -8.40 7.90
N GLY A 213 -24.26 -7.80 6.78
CA GLY A 213 -24.36 -8.50 5.48
C GLY A 213 -23.41 -8.04 4.37
N VAL A 214 -22.37 -7.25 4.65
CA VAL A 214 -21.39 -6.90 3.61
C VAL A 214 -20.28 -7.95 3.58
N PRO A 215 -20.17 -8.78 2.52
CA PRO A 215 -19.04 -9.69 2.37
C PRO A 215 -17.74 -8.89 2.28
N ASP A 216 -16.74 -9.35 3.02
CA ASP A 216 -15.39 -8.80 3.19
C ASP A 216 -14.51 -8.98 1.91
N ASP A 217 -15.12 -8.87 0.73
CA ASP A 217 -14.45 -9.05 -0.56
C ASP A 217 -13.86 -7.72 -1.05
N ASP A 218 -12.52 -7.70 -1.14
CA ASP A 218 -11.70 -6.86 -2.01
C ASP A 218 -11.76 -5.33 -1.83
N LEU A 219 -11.41 -4.86 -0.64
CA LEU A 219 -10.88 -3.49 -0.45
C LEU A 219 -9.36 -3.42 -0.72
N ASP A 220 -8.95 -3.80 -1.93
CA ASP A 220 -7.69 -3.35 -2.58
C ASP A 220 -7.94 -2.06 -3.39
N GLY A 221 -8.83 -1.21 -2.89
CA GLY A 221 -9.13 0.12 -3.43
C GLY A 221 -7.96 1.07 -3.21
N LEU A 222 -7.03 1.11 -4.15
CA LEU A 222 -6.22 2.29 -4.45
C LEU A 222 -7.18 3.48 -4.63
N ALA A 223 -7.33 4.29 -3.57
CA ALA A 223 -8.04 5.55 -3.65
C ALA A 223 -7.27 6.49 -4.60
N THR A 224 -7.61 6.45 -5.88
CA THR A 224 -7.25 7.49 -6.83
C THR A 224 -7.98 8.75 -6.41
N LEU A 225 -7.29 9.66 -5.75
CA LEU A 225 -7.79 11.01 -5.47
C LEU A 225 -8.10 11.71 -6.81
N PRO A 226 -9.35 12.13 -7.06
CA PRO A 226 -9.66 12.93 -8.24
C PRO A 226 -8.99 14.31 -8.09
N GLY A 227 -8.03 14.61 -8.96
CA GLY A 227 -7.46 15.96 -9.08
C GLY A 227 -5.94 16.10 -8.96
N VAL A 228 -5.19 15.05 -8.61
CA VAL A 228 -3.72 15.12 -8.64
C VAL A 228 -3.24 14.81 -10.06
N ARG A 229 -3.16 15.84 -10.89
CA ARG A 229 -2.33 15.78 -12.11
C ARG A 229 -0.88 15.82 -11.68
N THR A 230 -0.24 14.65 -11.59
CA THR A 230 1.22 14.57 -11.57
C THR A 230 1.72 15.25 -12.84
N ALA A 231 2.47 16.34 -12.70
CA ALA A 231 3.21 16.92 -13.80
C ALA A 231 4.16 15.83 -14.32
N GLY A 232 3.79 15.22 -15.45
CA GLY A 232 4.63 14.27 -16.16
C GLY A 232 5.98 14.92 -16.42
N GLY A 233 7.00 14.41 -15.75
CA GLY A 233 8.38 14.71 -16.08
C GLY A 233 8.59 14.38 -17.55
N ALA A 234 9.29 15.26 -18.26
CA ALA A 234 9.61 15.14 -19.67
C ALA A 234 10.05 13.70 -20.01
N GLU A 235 9.11 12.93 -20.56
CA GLU A 235 9.39 11.61 -21.09
C GLU A 235 10.39 11.82 -22.23
N LYS A 236 11.52 11.10 -22.13
CA LYS A 236 12.46 10.97 -23.23
C LYS A 236 11.64 10.56 -24.46
N ALA A 237 11.57 11.43 -25.45
CA ALA A 237 11.04 11.08 -26.76
C ALA A 237 11.72 9.78 -27.19
N GLY A 238 10.95 8.70 -27.26
CA GLY A 238 11.40 7.41 -27.78
C GLY A 238 12.12 7.64 -29.10
N THR A 239 13.18 6.89 -29.32
CA THR A 239 13.93 7.01 -30.57
C THR A 239 12.99 6.79 -31.77
N PRO A 240 13.22 7.42 -32.93
CA PRO A 240 12.36 7.25 -34.10
C PRO A 240 12.23 5.77 -34.53
N GLU A 241 13.16 4.93 -34.10
CA GLU A 241 13.15 3.48 -34.31
C GLU A 241 12.10 2.76 -33.42
N GLU A 242 11.94 3.15 -32.14
CA GLU A 242 10.87 2.64 -31.27
C GLU A 242 9.48 3.03 -31.78
N ALA A 243 9.33 4.26 -32.29
CA ALA A 243 8.06 4.71 -32.88
C ALA A 243 7.69 3.95 -34.18
N ALA A 244 8.67 3.36 -34.87
CA ALA A 244 8.45 2.50 -36.02
C ALA A 244 8.17 1.04 -35.61
N GLU A 245 8.82 0.55 -34.54
CA GLU A 245 8.58 -0.77 -33.93
C GLU A 245 7.12 -0.89 -33.43
N ILE A 246 6.63 0.12 -32.72
CA ILE A 246 5.24 0.16 -32.19
C ILE A 246 4.23 0.13 -33.34
N ARG A 247 4.43 0.96 -34.38
CA ARG A 247 3.58 0.94 -35.59
C ARG A 247 3.59 -0.41 -36.31
N ARG A 248 4.72 -1.13 -36.29
CA ARG A 248 4.83 -2.46 -36.88
C ARG A 248 4.08 -3.51 -36.06
N GLN A 249 4.09 -3.41 -34.73
CA GLN A 249 3.32 -4.28 -33.84
C GLN A 249 1.81 -4.03 -33.96
N GLU A 250 1.38 -2.77 -34.07
CA GLU A 250 -0.04 -2.42 -34.25
C GLU A 250 -0.59 -2.82 -35.64
N ALA A 251 0.28 -2.88 -36.66
CA ALA A 251 -0.08 -3.34 -38.01
C ALA A 251 -0.05 -4.86 -38.17
N ALA A 252 0.43 -5.61 -37.17
CA ALA A 252 0.34 -7.06 -37.19
C ALA A 252 -1.14 -7.47 -37.07
N PRO A 253 -1.66 -8.34 -37.96
CA PRO A 253 -3.01 -8.84 -37.83
C PRO A 253 -3.17 -9.45 -36.45
N GLY A 254 -4.14 -8.94 -35.68
CA GLY A 254 -4.42 -9.42 -34.33
C GLY A 254 -4.58 -10.95 -34.35
N PRO A 255 -4.17 -11.65 -33.29
CA PRO A 255 -4.30 -13.10 -33.22
C PRO A 255 -5.75 -13.43 -33.54
N ALA A 256 -5.98 -14.05 -34.70
CA ALA A 256 -7.29 -14.52 -35.08
C ALA A 256 -7.84 -15.32 -33.91
N GLU A 257 -9.08 -15.04 -33.53
CA GLU A 257 -9.82 -15.73 -32.48
C GLU A 257 -9.76 -17.23 -32.76
N SER A 258 -8.75 -17.90 -32.21
CA SER A 258 -8.71 -19.34 -32.17
C SER A 258 -9.78 -19.71 -31.17
N HIS A 259 -10.98 -19.96 -31.68
CA HIS A 259 -11.95 -20.84 -31.04
C HIS A 259 -11.27 -22.19 -30.84
N VAL A 260 -10.50 -22.28 -29.76
CA VAL A 260 -10.01 -23.54 -29.22
C VAL A 260 -11.25 -24.22 -28.69
N ALA A 261 -11.79 -25.15 -29.50
CA ALA A 261 -12.76 -26.12 -29.07
C ALA A 261 -12.22 -26.78 -27.79
N SER A 262 -12.85 -26.42 -26.67
CA SER A 262 -12.66 -27.06 -25.38
C SER A 262 -13.46 -28.36 -25.39
N ASP A 263 -13.07 -29.30 -26.25
CA ASP A 263 -13.49 -30.68 -26.14
C ASP A 263 -12.31 -31.47 -25.59
N GLU A 264 -12.62 -32.32 -24.61
CA GLU A 264 -11.80 -33.45 -24.18
C GLU A 264 -10.71 -33.11 -23.14
N TYR A 265 -11.15 -32.94 -21.89
CA TYR A 265 -10.33 -33.36 -20.75
C TYR A 265 -10.29 -34.90 -20.74
N PRO A 266 -9.12 -35.54 -20.78
CA PRO A 266 -9.03 -36.99 -20.59
C PRO A 266 -9.45 -37.35 -19.16
N ASP A 267 -10.29 -38.37 -19.03
CA ASP A 267 -10.70 -38.94 -17.76
C ASP A 267 -9.47 -39.22 -16.88
N VAL A 268 -9.43 -38.57 -15.72
CA VAL A 268 -8.43 -38.84 -14.69
C VAL A 268 -8.79 -40.19 -14.05
N PRO A 269 -7.93 -41.22 -14.12
CA PRO A 269 -8.22 -42.48 -13.46
C PRO A 269 -8.31 -42.26 -11.95
N GLU A 270 -9.40 -42.75 -11.34
CA GLU A 270 -9.57 -42.80 -9.89
C GLU A 270 -8.36 -43.54 -9.28
N GLN A 271 -7.50 -42.79 -8.57
CA GLN A 271 -6.47 -43.39 -7.74
C GLN A 271 -7.13 -43.96 -6.50
N ASP A 272 -7.59 -45.19 -6.65
CA ASP A 272 -8.00 -46.05 -5.55
C ASP A 272 -6.74 -46.45 -4.76
N GLY A 273 -6.65 -45.96 -3.52
CA GLY A 273 -5.71 -46.50 -2.54
C GLY A 273 -4.72 -45.51 -1.95
N LEU A 274 -5.12 -44.85 -0.87
CA LEU A 274 -4.25 -44.60 0.29
C LEU A 274 -5.06 -44.17 1.53
N THR A 275 -6.09 -44.95 1.86
CA THR A 275 -6.60 -45.01 3.25
C THR A 275 -5.78 -46.03 4.02
N GLY A 276 -4.67 -45.58 4.60
CA GLY A 276 -3.84 -46.35 5.53
C GLY A 276 -3.32 -45.38 6.59
N SER A 277 -4.11 -44.96 7.57
CA SER A 277 -4.13 -45.59 8.89
C SER A 277 -2.80 -46.23 9.29
N ASP A 278 -1.76 -45.41 9.51
CA ASP A 278 -0.65 -45.84 10.37
C ASP A 278 0.16 -44.66 10.92
N ARG A 279 -0.08 -44.31 12.20
CA ARG A 279 0.93 -44.11 13.26
C ARG A 279 0.34 -43.38 14.45
N GLY A 280 -0.08 -44.18 15.42
CA GLY A 280 0.09 -43.85 16.84
C GLY A 280 0.98 -44.92 17.47
N VAL A 281 2.16 -44.51 17.97
CA VAL A 281 2.79 -44.91 19.24
C VAL A 281 3.75 -43.79 19.62
#